data_AF-A0A532VH54-F1
#
_entry.id   AF-A0A532VH54-F1
#
_cell.length_a   1.000
_cell.length_b   1.000
_cell.length_c   1.000
_cell.angle_alpha   90.00
_cell.angle_beta   90.00
_cell.angle_gamma   90.00
#
_symmetry.space_group_name_H-M   'P 1'
#
loop_
_entity.id
_entity.type
_entity.pdbx_description
1 polymer ?
#
loop_
_entity_poly.entity_id
_entity_poly.type
_entity_poly.pdbx_seq_one_letter_code
_entity_poly.pdbx_strand_id
1 'polypeptide(L)'
;ESKVVIDATGHDACVVKKLEQRGILKTQGFGAMWVEASEDLVIEHTGQVHPGLVVTGMAVATTYGLPRMGPTFGAMLLSGKKAAEVILEKSKKR
;
A
#
# COMPACT_ATOMS: atom_id res chain seq x y z
N GLU A 1 -14.19 -14.35 -9.06
CA GLU A 1 -12.71 -14.40 -8.94
C GLU A 1 -12.11 -13.12 -9.51
N SER A 2 -11.01 -12.62 -8.96
CA SER A 2 -10.34 -11.37 -9.38
C SER A 2 -8.89 -11.62 -9.80
N LYS A 3 -8.44 -10.99 -10.88
CA LYS A 3 -7.03 -11.09 -11.35
C LYS A 3 -6.03 -10.43 -10.40
N VAL A 4 -6.44 -9.32 -9.78
CA VAL A 4 -5.65 -8.54 -8.81
C VAL A 4 -6.61 -8.05 -7.72
N VAL A 5 -6.14 -8.04 -6.48
CA VAL A 5 -6.79 -7.44 -5.31
C VAL A 5 -5.98 -6.21 -4.89
N ILE A 6 -6.66 -5.15 -4.46
CA ILE A 6 -6.03 -3.92 -3.94
C ILE A 6 -6.39 -3.81 -2.46
N ASP A 7 -5.39 -3.73 -1.59
CA ASP A 7 -5.57 -3.34 -0.20
C ASP A 7 -5.50 -1.81 -0.07
N ALA A 8 -6.67 -1.21 0.06
CA ALA A 8 -6.87 0.22 0.33
C ALA A 8 -7.56 0.43 1.68
N THR A 9 -7.41 -0.51 2.64
CA THR A 9 -8.15 -0.52 3.91
C THR A 9 -7.57 0.42 4.98
N GLY A 10 -6.64 1.29 4.59
CA GLY A 10 -6.02 2.27 5.48
C GLY A 10 -5.04 1.63 6.47
N HIS A 11 -4.95 2.19 7.67
CA HIS A 11 -3.96 1.80 8.68
C HIS A 11 -4.04 0.33 9.10
N ASP A 12 -5.19 -0.31 8.98
CA ASP A 12 -5.37 -1.69 9.40
C ASP A 12 -4.72 -2.68 8.41
N ALA A 13 -4.54 -2.30 7.15
CA ALA A 13 -4.00 -3.14 6.07
C ALA A 13 -4.60 -4.57 6.11
N CYS A 14 -5.93 -4.65 6.18
CA CYS A 14 -6.69 -5.85 6.50
C CYS A 14 -6.32 -7.05 5.61
N VAL A 15 -6.09 -6.84 4.31
CA VAL A 15 -5.77 -7.94 3.38
C VAL A 15 -4.34 -8.40 3.58
N VAL A 16 -3.41 -7.46 3.72
CA VAL A 16 -2.00 -7.77 4.03
C VAL A 16 -1.89 -8.51 5.37
N LYS A 17 -2.61 -8.06 6.39
CA LYS A 17 -2.66 -8.72 7.71
C LYS A 17 -3.17 -10.16 7.64
N LYS A 18 -4.09 -10.47 6.71
CA LYS A 18 -4.55 -11.85 6.49
C LYS A 18 -3.47 -12.74 5.84
N LEU A 19 -2.56 -12.19 5.03
CA LEU A 19 -1.40 -12.92 4.53
C LEU A 19 -0.32 -13.06 5.61
N GLU A 20 -0.12 -12.05 6.45
CA GLU A 20 0.79 -12.10 7.59
C GLU A 20 0.38 -13.17 8.60
N GLN A 21 -0.90 -13.28 8.93
CA GLN A 21 -1.45 -14.33 9.81
C GLN A 21 -1.17 -15.76 9.30
N ARG A 22 -0.89 -15.92 8.00
CA ARG A 22 -0.56 -17.19 7.36
C ARG A 22 0.95 -17.39 7.16
N GLY A 23 1.78 -16.45 7.61
CA GLY A 23 3.24 -16.50 7.45
C GLY A 23 3.73 -16.23 6.02
N ILE A 24 2.87 -15.69 5.14
CA ILE A 24 3.20 -15.43 3.73
C ILE A 24 3.96 -14.10 3.57
N LEU A 25 3.62 -13.12 4.39
CA LEU A 25 4.24 -11.79 4.42
C LEU A 25 4.55 -11.41 5.87
N LYS A 26 5.43 -10.43 6.05
CA LYS A 26 5.66 -9.80 7.36
C LYS A 26 5.50 -8.30 7.21
N THR A 27 4.68 -7.71 8.07
CA THR A 27 4.48 -6.26 8.13
C THR A 27 5.32 -5.66 9.25
N GLN A 28 5.66 -4.39 9.11
CA GLN A 28 6.42 -3.66 10.13
C GLN A 28 5.52 -2.77 11.02
N GLY A 29 4.25 -2.61 10.65
CA GLY A 29 3.39 -1.59 11.26
C GLY A 29 3.64 -0.23 10.61
N PHE A 30 3.18 0.85 11.25
CA PHE A 30 3.45 2.21 10.80
C PHE A 30 4.18 2.99 11.90
N GLY A 31 5.02 3.94 11.48
CA GLY A 31 5.84 4.77 12.36
C GLY A 31 5.11 5.98 12.93
N ALA A 32 5.86 6.79 13.69
CA ALA A 32 5.40 8.08 14.19
C ALA A 32 5.04 9.05 13.05
N MET A 33 4.42 10.18 13.40
CA MET A 33 4.03 11.17 12.41
C MET A 33 5.26 11.92 11.87
N TRP A 34 5.41 11.92 10.54
CA TRP A 34 6.32 12.77 9.80
C TRP A 34 5.69 13.05 8.44
N VAL A 35 5.07 14.22 8.31
CA VAL A 35 4.16 14.53 7.20
C VAL A 35 4.87 14.50 5.86
N GLU A 36 5.96 15.26 5.74
CA GLU A 36 6.70 15.42 4.49
C GLU A 36 7.24 14.07 4.00
N ALA A 37 7.93 13.34 4.87
CA ALA A 37 8.47 12.03 4.52
C ALA A 37 7.38 11.00 4.21
N SER A 38 6.27 11.01 4.94
CA SER A 38 5.18 10.05 4.76
C SER A 38 4.47 10.22 3.42
N GLU A 39 4.26 11.46 2.98
CA GLU A 39 3.59 11.70 1.69
C GLU A 39 4.38 11.12 0.52
N ASP A 40 5.69 11.37 0.46
CA ASP A 40 6.56 10.84 -0.58
C ASP A 40 6.69 9.31 -0.49
N LEU A 41 7.01 8.80 0.71
CA LEU A 41 7.26 7.37 0.92
C LEU A 41 6.04 6.50 0.62
N VAL A 42 4.83 6.97 0.96
CA VAL A 42 3.60 6.22 0.65
C VAL A 42 3.42 6.10 -0.86
N ILE A 43 3.63 7.16 -1.62
CA ILE A 43 3.57 7.10 -3.09
C ILE A 43 4.67 6.17 -3.60
N GLU A 44 5.91 6.33 -3.17
CA GLU A 44 7.06 5.52 -3.60
C GLU A 44 6.86 4.01 -3.39
N HIS A 45 6.33 3.60 -2.23
CA HIS A 45 6.15 2.20 -1.87
C HIS A 45 4.79 1.62 -2.31
N THR A 46 3.90 2.44 -2.86
CA THR A 46 2.66 1.93 -3.46
C THR A 46 2.99 0.97 -4.60
N GLY A 47 2.46 -0.24 -4.53
CA GLY A 47 2.74 -1.25 -5.54
C GLY A 47 2.34 -2.65 -5.13
N GLN A 48 2.89 -3.64 -5.85
CA GLN A 48 2.60 -5.05 -5.61
C GLN A 48 3.42 -5.57 -4.43
N VAL A 49 2.74 -6.01 -3.37
CA VAL A 49 3.36 -6.61 -2.18
C VAL A 49 3.45 -8.14 -2.27
N HIS A 50 2.55 -8.76 -3.03
CA HIS A 50 2.51 -10.21 -3.28
C HIS A 50 1.93 -10.48 -4.66
N PRO A 51 2.25 -11.59 -5.35
CA PRO A 51 1.55 -11.99 -6.56
C PRO A 51 0.02 -11.88 -6.41
N GLY A 52 -0.61 -11.07 -7.26
CA GLY A 52 -2.05 -10.77 -7.22
C GLY A 52 -2.52 -9.75 -6.18
N LEU A 53 -1.66 -9.18 -5.33
CA LEU A 53 -2.03 -8.18 -4.30
C LEU A 53 -1.22 -6.89 -4.41
N VAL A 54 -1.92 -5.77 -4.57
CA VAL A 54 -1.36 -4.40 -4.56
C VAL A 54 -1.80 -3.66 -3.30
N VAL A 55 -0.93 -2.81 -2.74
CA VAL A 55 -1.23 -1.97 -1.59
C VAL A 55 -1.23 -0.50 -1.98
N THR A 56 -2.14 0.30 -1.40
CA THR A 56 -2.25 1.74 -1.63
C THR A 56 -2.72 2.48 -0.38
N GLY A 57 -2.51 3.80 -0.34
CA GLY A 57 -2.82 4.66 0.80
C GLY A 57 -2.09 4.22 2.06
N MET A 58 -2.73 4.39 3.22
CA MET A 58 -2.11 4.06 4.51
C MET A 58 -1.83 2.58 4.74
N ALA A 59 -2.40 1.67 3.93
CA ALA A 59 -2.04 0.26 3.99
C ALA A 59 -0.57 0.05 3.59
N VAL A 60 -0.02 0.92 2.73
CA VAL A 60 1.40 0.94 2.35
C VAL A 60 2.26 1.21 3.58
N ALA A 61 1.90 2.21 4.38
CA ALA A 61 2.65 2.56 5.57
C ALA A 61 2.71 1.39 6.56
N THR A 62 1.58 0.75 6.84
CA THR A 62 1.50 -0.44 7.71
C THR A 62 2.29 -1.63 7.16
N THR A 63 2.31 -1.80 5.84
CA THR A 63 3.04 -2.89 5.18
C THR A 63 4.54 -2.71 5.35
N TYR A 64 5.05 -1.50 5.12
CA TYR A 64 6.49 -1.23 5.00
C TYR A 64 7.14 -0.53 6.19
N GLY A 65 6.40 -0.15 7.24
CA GLY A 65 7.01 0.53 8.40
C GLY A 65 7.12 2.05 8.24
N LEU A 66 6.32 2.66 7.36
CA LEU A 66 6.48 4.07 7.01
C LEU A 66 5.82 4.99 8.05
N PRO A 67 6.29 6.25 8.20
CA PRO A 67 5.62 7.24 9.03
C PRO A 67 4.19 7.53 8.53
N ARG A 68 3.35 8.07 9.41
CA ARG A 68 2.01 8.57 9.05
C ARG A 68 2.03 10.08 8.73
N MET A 69 1.12 10.56 7.87
CA MET A 69 1.08 11.98 7.47
C MET A 69 0.05 12.86 8.19
N GLY A 70 -0.84 12.28 9.01
CA GLY A 70 -1.88 13.08 9.67
C GLY A 70 -2.97 13.55 8.68
N PRO A 71 -3.53 14.77 8.83
CA PRO A 71 -4.72 15.21 8.08
C PRO A 71 -4.38 15.79 6.69
N THR A 72 -3.44 15.19 5.97
CA THR A 72 -3.13 15.52 4.57
C THR A 72 -3.47 14.32 3.69
N PHE A 73 -3.95 14.59 2.47
CA PHE A 73 -4.54 13.55 1.61
C PHE A 73 -3.97 13.53 0.18
N GLY A 74 -2.98 14.38 -0.13
CA GLY A 74 -2.38 14.45 -1.46
C GLY A 74 -1.76 13.10 -1.86
N ALA A 75 -0.96 12.54 -0.95
CA ALA A 75 -0.36 11.22 -1.13
C ALA A 75 -1.38 10.08 -1.26
N MET A 76 -2.56 10.17 -0.63
CA MET A 76 -3.60 9.14 -0.78
C MET A 76 -4.10 9.07 -2.21
N LEU A 77 -4.38 10.23 -2.81
CA LEU A 77 -4.85 10.32 -4.19
C LEU A 77 -3.78 9.85 -5.18
N LEU A 78 -2.54 10.32 -5.01
CA LEU A 78 -1.42 9.96 -5.88
C LEU A 78 -1.02 8.49 -5.74
N SER A 79 -1.08 7.94 -4.53
CA SER A 79 -0.93 6.50 -4.29
C SER A 79 -1.99 5.71 -5.03
N GLY A 80 -3.27 6.08 -4.95
CA GLY A 80 -4.34 5.39 -5.67
C GLY A 80 -4.11 5.39 -7.19
N LYS A 81 -3.69 6.54 -7.74
CA LYS A 81 -3.32 6.67 -9.16
C LYS A 81 -2.16 5.73 -9.54
N LYS A 82 -1.08 5.73 -8.75
CA LYS A 82 0.08 4.86 -8.99
C LYS A 82 -0.28 3.37 -8.91
N ALA A 83 -1.13 2.97 -7.95
CA ALA A 83 -1.62 1.60 -7.87
C ALA A 83 -2.35 1.17 -9.16
N ALA A 84 -3.18 2.06 -9.73
CA ALA A 84 -3.84 1.80 -11.00
C ALA A 84 -2.84 1.68 -12.16
N GLU A 85 -1.82 2.54 -12.22
CA GLU A 85 -0.76 2.49 -13.23
C GLU A 85 0.01 1.17 -13.17
N VAL A 86 0.41 0.72 -11.97
CA VAL A 86 1.09 -0.57 -11.75
C VAL A 86 0.24 -1.74 -12.24
N ILE A 87 -1.07 -1.72 -12.02
CA ILE A 87 -2.00 -2.77 -12.44
C ILE A 87 -2.16 -2.77 -13.96
N LEU A 88 -2.30 -1.59 -14.58
CA LEU A 88 -2.41 -1.46 -16.02
C LEU A 88 -1.13 -1.93 -16.73
N GLU A 89 0.04 -1.58 -16.21
CA GLU A 89 1.32 -2.04 -16.75
C GLU A 89 1.44 -3.57 -16.70
N LYS A 90 1.10 -4.19 -15.57
CA LYS A 90 1.12 -5.65 -15.41
C LYS A 90 0.07 -6.36 -16.26
N SER A 91 -1.07 -5.71 -16.53
CA SER A 91 -2.12 -6.27 -17.39
C SER A 91 -1.73 -6.27 -18.87
N LYS A 92 -0.86 -5.35 -19.30
CA LYS A 92 -0.35 -5.27 -20.69
C LYS A 92 0.80 -6.23 -20.99
N LYS A 93 1.51 -6.72 -19.97
CA LYS A 93 2.63 -7.68 -20.09
C LYS A 93 2.18 -9.15 -20.09
N ARG A 94 0.88 -9.40 -20.26
CA ARG A 94 0.28 -10.73 -20.35
C ARG A 94 -0.03 -11.09 -21.78
#